data_AF-A0A853CMZ2-F1
#
_entry.id   AF-A0A853CMZ2-F1
#
_cell.length_a   1.000
_cell.length_b   1.000
_cell.length_c   1.000
_cell.angle_alpha   90.00
_cell.angle_beta   90.00
_cell.angle_gamma   90.00
#
_symmetry.space_group_name_H-M   'P 1'
#
loop_
_entity.id
_entity.type
_entity.pdbx_description
1 polymer ?
#
loop_
_entity_poly.entity_id
_entity_poly.type
_entity_poly.pdbx_seq_one_letter_code
_entity_poly.pdbx_strand_id
1 'polypeptide(L)'
;MTLSTTPALLETRAAWHRVAEHVLAAGQFASTGEIRLRPYPSGFSTVDGVDGRQIAVVGDELAVLDGDTTRYHPLTTVGDAARFAGVEPGLRGSYPPATSADPDAPLRIDRGAARVLADWYALADAALRRFAEDLGEPADPILWPEHFDLGITVDATNYGASPGDSAFDDPYFYVGPHEGPTSMHDFWNTPFGAAVPAHRIPTTDHAVAFCWEGRNRIRIDRSTT
;
A
#
# COMPACT_ATOMS: atom_id res chain seq x y z
N MET A 1 -0.48 -14.17 13.53
CA MET A 1 0.83 -13.52 13.40
C MET A 1 0.78 -12.25 14.24
N THR A 2 1.63 -12.06 15.24
CA THR A 2 1.69 -10.77 15.96
C THR A 2 2.49 -9.80 15.10
N LEU A 3 1.78 -8.93 14.39
CA LEU A 3 2.33 -7.85 13.58
C LEU A 3 2.67 -6.69 14.51
N SER A 4 3.86 -6.73 15.11
CA SER A 4 4.38 -5.65 15.96
C SER A 4 5.61 -5.04 15.29
N THR A 5 5.77 -3.73 15.41
CA THR A 5 6.89 -3.00 14.83
C THR A 5 8.21 -3.50 15.40
N THR A 6 9.12 -3.85 14.49
CA THR A 6 10.53 -4.13 14.80
C THR A 6 11.40 -3.17 13.99
N PRO A 7 12.66 -2.91 14.38
CA PRO A 7 13.58 -2.11 13.59
C PRO A 7 13.71 -2.62 12.14
N ALA A 8 13.75 -3.94 11.96
CA ALA A 8 13.80 -4.58 10.64
C ALA A 8 12.56 -4.28 9.80
N LEU A 9 11.36 -4.27 10.42
CA LEU A 9 10.11 -3.90 9.75
C LEU A 9 10.13 -2.43 9.29
N LEU A 10 10.58 -1.52 10.14
CA LEU A 10 10.66 -0.09 9.82
C LEU A 10 11.65 0.19 8.68
N GLU A 11 12.85 -0.41 8.73
CA GLU A 11 13.85 -0.25 7.67
C GLU A 11 13.37 -0.83 6.33
N THR A 12 12.78 -2.04 6.37
CA THR A 12 12.24 -2.71 5.19
C THR A 12 11.08 -1.92 4.58
N ARG A 13 10.16 -1.42 5.41
CA ARG A 13 9.05 -0.55 4.96
C ARG A 13 9.58 0.70 4.27
N ALA A 14 10.53 1.41 4.90
CA ALA A 14 11.11 2.62 4.34
C ALA A 14 11.84 2.35 3.01
N ALA A 15 12.56 1.22 2.91
CA ALA A 15 13.22 0.80 1.68
C ALA A 15 12.21 0.48 0.57
N TRP A 16 11.17 -0.29 0.88
CA TRP A 16 10.10 -0.60 -0.07
C TRP A 16 9.34 0.64 -0.53
N HIS A 17 9.01 1.57 0.37
CA HIS A 17 8.33 2.82 0.03
C HIS A 17 9.16 3.65 -0.95
N ARG A 18 10.48 3.77 -0.72
CA ARG A 18 11.39 4.44 -1.67
C ARG A 18 11.37 3.79 -3.06
N VAL A 19 11.36 2.46 -3.15
CA VAL A 19 11.32 1.75 -4.44
C VAL A 19 9.94 1.88 -5.10
N ALA A 20 8.86 1.88 -4.31
CA ALA A 20 7.50 2.09 -4.79
C ALA A 20 7.36 3.46 -5.49
N GLU A 21 7.80 4.53 -4.83
CA GLU A 21 7.74 5.88 -5.41
C GLU A 21 8.74 6.06 -6.55
N HIS A 22 10.02 5.80 -6.29
CA HIS A 22 11.09 6.30 -7.14
C HIS A 22 11.52 5.33 -8.23
N VAL A 23 10.98 4.11 -8.30
CA VAL A 23 11.25 3.15 -9.37
C VAL A 23 9.97 2.73 -10.06
N LEU A 24 9.04 2.10 -9.34
CA LEU A 24 7.83 1.55 -9.94
C LEU A 24 6.88 2.66 -10.40
N ALA A 25 6.47 3.54 -9.48
CA ALA A 25 5.56 4.63 -9.80
C ALA A 25 6.21 5.65 -10.73
N ALA A 26 7.48 6.00 -10.53
CA ALA A 26 8.22 6.88 -11.44
C ALA A 26 8.25 6.34 -12.88
N GLY A 27 8.62 5.07 -13.06
CA GLY A 27 8.64 4.43 -14.37
C GLY A 27 7.27 4.32 -15.01
N GLN A 28 6.26 3.89 -14.25
CA GLN A 28 4.89 3.77 -14.74
C GLN A 28 4.32 5.13 -15.11
N PHE A 29 4.51 6.15 -14.27
CA PHE A 29 4.02 7.50 -14.54
C PHE A 29 4.63 8.09 -15.82
N ALA A 30 5.93 7.86 -16.05
CA ALA A 30 6.57 8.29 -17.29
C ALA A 30 6.00 7.60 -18.55
N SER A 31 5.54 6.35 -18.42
CA SER A 31 5.01 5.54 -19.53
C SER A 31 3.50 5.76 -19.75
N THR A 32 2.72 5.92 -18.68
CA THR A 32 1.24 5.89 -18.72
C THR A 32 0.56 7.10 -18.09
N GLY A 33 1.28 7.91 -17.31
CA GLY A 33 0.71 9.01 -16.51
C GLY A 33 0.02 8.56 -15.22
N GLU A 34 0.13 7.29 -14.83
CA GLU A 34 -0.51 6.73 -13.64
C GLU A 34 0.50 6.20 -12.63
N ILE A 35 0.22 6.37 -11.34
CA ILE A 35 1.11 5.92 -10.24
C ILE A 35 0.59 4.68 -9.51
N ARG A 36 -0.54 4.12 -9.93
CA ARG A 36 -1.23 3.02 -9.24
C ARG A 36 -0.35 1.77 -9.20
N LEU A 37 -0.13 1.23 -8.00
CA LEU A 37 0.53 -0.06 -7.79
C LEU A 37 -0.50 -1.08 -7.30
N ARG A 38 -0.10 -2.34 -7.23
CA ARG A 38 -0.93 -3.43 -6.71
C ARG A 38 -0.11 -4.43 -5.88
N PRO A 39 -0.74 -5.15 -4.94
CA PRO A 39 -0.13 -6.31 -4.31
C PRO A 39 0.33 -7.34 -5.35
N TYR A 40 1.45 -7.99 -5.07
CA TYR A 40 2.06 -9.01 -5.91
C TYR A 40 2.60 -10.12 -5.00
N PRO A 41 2.70 -11.39 -5.45
CA PRO A 41 3.27 -12.45 -4.62
C PRO A 41 4.61 -12.05 -3.98
N SER A 42 4.65 -12.03 -2.66
CA SER A 42 5.81 -11.61 -1.85
C SER A 42 6.24 -10.14 -2.00
N GLY A 43 5.37 -9.25 -2.47
CA GLY A 43 5.63 -7.80 -2.53
C GLY A 43 4.52 -7.03 -3.25
N PHE A 44 4.90 -6.20 -4.22
CA PHE A 44 3.98 -5.33 -4.96
C PHE A 44 4.54 -5.02 -6.35
N SER A 45 3.67 -4.59 -7.27
CA SER A 45 4.02 -4.38 -8.67
C SER A 45 3.34 -3.15 -9.26
N THR A 46 3.83 -2.70 -10.42
CA THR A 46 3.08 -1.78 -11.29
C THR A 46 1.71 -2.40 -11.69
N VAL A 47 0.73 -1.59 -12.04
CA VAL A 47 -0.56 -2.05 -12.58
C VAL A 47 -0.47 -2.12 -14.10
N ASP A 48 -0.06 -1.02 -14.73
CA ASP A 48 -0.02 -0.87 -16.18
C ASP A 48 1.33 -1.29 -16.79
N GLY A 49 2.37 -1.35 -15.95
CA GLY A 49 3.73 -1.66 -16.40
C GLY A 49 4.48 -0.44 -16.94
N VAL A 50 5.66 -0.70 -17.50
CA VAL A 50 6.56 0.29 -18.09
C VAL A 50 7.00 -0.22 -19.46
N ASP A 51 6.52 0.43 -20.52
CA ASP A 51 6.79 0.06 -21.91
C ASP A 51 6.49 -1.42 -22.21
N GLY A 52 5.34 -1.91 -21.71
CA GLY A 52 4.90 -3.30 -21.88
C GLY A 52 5.57 -4.32 -20.93
N ARG A 53 6.46 -3.87 -20.04
CA ARG A 53 7.12 -4.71 -19.03
C ARG A 53 6.49 -4.52 -17.67
N GLN A 54 6.31 -5.59 -16.93
CA GLN A 54 5.82 -5.53 -15.56
C GLN A 54 7.02 -5.43 -14.60
N ILE A 55 7.02 -4.42 -13.73
CA ILE A 55 8.04 -4.26 -12.68
C ILE A 55 7.41 -4.64 -11.35
N ALA A 56 8.10 -5.44 -10.54
CA ALA A 56 7.65 -5.86 -9.23
C ALA A 56 8.80 -5.85 -8.21
N VAL A 57 8.47 -5.56 -6.95
CA VAL A 57 9.29 -5.89 -5.80
C VAL A 57 8.88 -7.27 -5.30
N VAL A 58 9.84 -8.15 -5.07
CA VAL A 58 9.64 -9.51 -4.55
C VAL A 58 10.65 -9.73 -3.44
N GLY A 59 10.21 -9.63 -2.18
CA GLY A 59 11.11 -9.71 -1.03
C GLY A 59 12.17 -8.60 -1.04
N ASP A 60 13.43 -9.00 -1.20
CA ASP A 60 14.62 -8.14 -1.30
C ASP A 60 15.14 -7.96 -2.73
N GLU A 61 14.33 -8.29 -3.75
CA GLU A 61 14.71 -8.20 -5.16
C GLU A 61 13.71 -7.37 -5.98
N LEU A 62 14.19 -6.76 -7.06
CA LEU A 62 13.39 -6.21 -8.14
C LEU A 62 13.26 -7.27 -9.24
N ALA A 63 12.03 -7.53 -9.66
CA ALA A 63 11.72 -8.37 -10.81
C ALA A 63 11.27 -7.51 -12.00
N VAL A 64 11.80 -7.79 -13.18
CA VAL A 64 11.32 -7.26 -14.45
C VAL A 64 10.84 -8.41 -15.31
N LEU A 65 9.55 -8.42 -15.61
CA LEU A 65 8.87 -9.41 -16.43
C LEU A 65 8.64 -8.80 -17.82
N ASP A 66 9.12 -9.50 -18.85
CA ASP A 66 9.07 -9.11 -20.25
C ASP A 66 8.69 -10.34 -21.09
N GLY A 67 7.40 -10.43 -21.45
CA GLY A 67 6.82 -11.64 -22.03
C GLY A 67 7.03 -12.86 -21.12
N ASP A 68 7.66 -13.90 -21.66
CA ASP A 68 7.96 -15.16 -20.92
C ASP A 68 9.26 -15.09 -20.09
N THR A 69 9.98 -13.96 -20.13
CA THR A 69 11.25 -13.80 -19.43
C THR A 69 11.05 -13.01 -18.14
N THR A 70 11.57 -13.55 -17.02
CA THR A 70 11.67 -12.81 -15.76
C THR A 70 13.12 -12.70 -15.35
N ARG A 71 13.56 -11.48 -15.00
CA ARG A 71 14.90 -11.21 -14.46
C ARG A 71 14.77 -10.62 -13.06
N TYR A 72 15.66 -11.04 -12.18
CA TYR A 72 15.74 -10.57 -10.79
C TYR A 72 17.04 -9.81 -10.55
N HIS A 73 16.99 -8.82 -9.67
CA HIS A 73 18.16 -8.06 -9.24
C HIS A 73 18.00 -7.63 -7.77
N PRO A 74 19.01 -7.82 -6.89
CA PRO A 74 18.93 -7.39 -5.51
C PRO A 74 18.65 -5.90 -5.34
N LEU A 75 17.77 -5.55 -4.40
CA LEU A 75 17.48 -4.17 -4.04
C LEU A 75 18.56 -3.63 -3.10
N THR A 76 19.55 -2.95 -3.66
CA THR A 76 20.66 -2.35 -2.89
C THR A 76 20.51 -0.83 -2.76
N THR A 77 20.19 -0.13 -3.85
CA THR A 77 19.88 1.30 -3.88
C THR A 77 18.77 1.58 -4.89
N VAL A 78 18.11 2.74 -4.79
CA VAL A 78 17.09 3.17 -5.75
C VAL A 78 17.70 3.33 -7.15
N GLY A 79 18.89 3.93 -7.26
CA GLY A 79 19.56 4.13 -8.54
C GLY A 79 19.96 2.84 -9.23
N ASP A 80 20.35 1.82 -8.47
CA ASP A 80 20.68 0.50 -9.03
C ASP A 80 19.45 -0.27 -9.50
N ALA A 81 18.37 -0.24 -8.70
CA ALA A 81 17.08 -0.80 -9.09
C ALA A 81 16.51 -0.12 -10.35
N ALA A 82 16.56 1.22 -10.41
CA ALA A 82 16.08 1.99 -11.55
C ALA A 82 16.86 1.68 -12.84
N ARG A 83 18.20 1.59 -12.75
CA ARG A 83 19.05 1.19 -13.88
C ARG A 83 18.71 -0.21 -14.38
N PHE A 84 18.52 -1.17 -13.48
CA PHE A 84 18.14 -2.53 -13.86
C PHE A 84 16.76 -2.59 -14.54
N ALA A 85 15.80 -1.79 -14.05
CA ALA A 85 14.49 -1.66 -14.66
C ALA A 85 14.48 -0.84 -15.96
N GLY A 86 15.53 -0.07 -16.25
CA GLY A 86 15.57 0.85 -17.37
C GLY A 86 14.57 2.00 -17.23
N VAL A 87 14.46 2.57 -16.01
CA VAL A 87 13.59 3.71 -15.70
C VAL A 87 14.41 4.85 -15.14
N GLU A 88 13.95 6.09 -15.33
CA GLU A 88 14.53 7.26 -14.66
C GLU A 88 13.99 7.31 -13.23
N PRO A 89 14.86 7.32 -12.19
CA PRO A 89 14.39 7.36 -10.83
C PRO A 89 13.83 8.74 -10.45
N GLY A 90 12.94 8.73 -9.47
CA GLY A 90 12.35 9.95 -8.91
C GLY A 90 10.99 10.23 -9.50
N LEU A 91 9.94 10.03 -8.70
CA LEU A 91 8.59 10.39 -9.10
C LEU A 91 8.50 11.90 -9.31
N ARG A 92 8.06 12.31 -10.51
CA ARG A 92 7.82 13.70 -10.89
C ARG A 92 6.37 13.82 -11.34
N GLY A 93 5.63 14.80 -10.84
CA GLY A 93 4.23 14.95 -11.21
C GLY A 93 3.42 15.72 -10.16
N SER A 94 2.11 15.53 -10.19
CA SER A 94 1.15 16.26 -9.34
C SER A 94 1.24 15.95 -7.84
N TYR A 95 1.96 14.88 -7.46
CA TYR A 95 2.07 14.42 -6.08
C TYR A 95 3.54 14.44 -5.65
N PRO A 96 3.90 15.21 -4.61
CA PRO A 96 5.26 15.20 -4.09
C PRO A 96 5.52 13.85 -3.40
N PRO A 97 6.64 13.18 -3.69
CA PRO A 97 6.97 11.93 -3.02
C PRO A 97 7.18 12.16 -1.51
N ALA A 98 6.75 11.20 -0.71
CA ALA A 98 6.90 11.19 0.75
C ALA A 98 8.32 10.79 1.17
N THR A 99 9.07 10.10 0.30
CA THR A 99 10.41 9.60 0.61
C THR A 99 11.52 10.33 -0.16
N SER A 100 12.74 10.27 0.38
CA SER A 100 13.92 10.82 -0.28
C SER A 100 14.22 10.13 -1.61
N ALA A 101 14.42 10.94 -2.65
CA ALA A 101 14.83 10.50 -3.99
C ALA A 101 16.35 10.23 -4.12
N ASP A 102 17.11 10.24 -3.01
CA ASP A 102 18.55 9.93 -3.03
C ASP A 102 18.78 8.55 -3.69
N PRO A 103 19.41 8.49 -4.88
CA PRO A 103 19.56 7.25 -5.63
C PRO A 103 20.64 6.33 -5.06
N ASP A 104 21.55 6.86 -4.24
CA ASP A 104 22.73 6.14 -3.73
C ASP A 104 22.58 5.72 -2.27
N ALA A 105 21.61 6.29 -1.54
CA ALA A 105 21.32 5.88 -0.17
C ALA A 105 20.89 4.40 -0.11
N PRO A 106 21.50 3.59 0.78
CA PRO A 106 21.28 2.15 0.84
C PRO A 106 19.84 1.78 1.20
N LEU A 107 19.37 0.68 0.62
CA LEU A 107 18.11 0.02 0.94
C LEU A 107 18.41 -1.14 1.89
N ARG A 108 17.87 -1.08 3.12
CA ARG A 108 17.97 -2.16 4.10
C ARG A 108 16.67 -2.94 4.10
N ILE A 109 16.71 -4.17 3.61
CA ILE A 109 15.56 -5.04 3.49
C ILE A 109 15.87 -6.34 4.22
N ASP A 110 15.10 -6.63 5.27
CA ASP A 110 15.10 -7.92 5.93
C ASP A 110 14.05 -8.82 5.26
N ARG A 111 14.42 -10.05 4.91
CA ARG A 111 13.50 -10.98 4.21
C ARG A 111 12.31 -11.39 5.05
N GLY A 112 12.47 -11.51 6.37
CA GLY A 112 11.37 -11.84 7.29
C GLY A 112 10.37 -10.69 7.39
N ALA A 113 10.86 -9.47 7.53
CA ALA A 113 10.05 -8.25 7.50
C ALA A 113 9.36 -8.04 6.15
N ALA A 114 10.06 -8.25 5.04
CA ALA A 114 9.48 -8.21 3.70
C ALA A 114 8.33 -9.21 3.55
N ARG A 115 8.49 -10.43 4.07
CA ARG A 115 7.42 -11.43 4.08
C ARG A 115 6.21 -10.96 4.89
N VAL A 116 6.45 -10.38 6.07
CA VAL A 116 5.41 -9.82 6.93
C VAL A 116 4.61 -8.73 6.21
N LEU A 117 5.27 -7.80 5.53
CA LEU A 117 4.63 -6.73 4.77
C LEU A 117 3.82 -7.27 3.57
N ALA A 118 4.38 -8.24 2.83
CA ALA A 118 3.66 -8.88 1.73
C ALA A 118 2.41 -9.62 2.20
N ASP A 119 2.50 -10.37 3.29
CA ASP A 119 1.36 -11.08 3.88
C ASP A 119 0.28 -10.09 4.36
N TRP A 120 0.68 -8.92 4.89
CA TRP A 120 -0.25 -7.85 5.26
C TRP A 120 -1.01 -7.28 4.04
N TYR A 121 -0.32 -6.95 2.96
CA TYR A 121 -0.98 -6.48 1.73
C TYR A 121 -1.88 -7.55 1.10
N ALA A 122 -1.48 -8.82 1.13
CA ALA A 122 -2.31 -9.92 0.63
C ALA A 122 -3.60 -10.09 1.45
N LEU A 123 -3.51 -9.97 2.79
CA LEU A 123 -4.69 -10.01 3.66
C LEU A 123 -5.63 -8.83 3.35
N ALA A 124 -5.06 -7.63 3.20
CA ALA A 124 -5.83 -6.43 2.91
C ALA A 124 -6.50 -6.48 1.53
N ASP A 125 -5.80 -6.92 0.49
CA ASP A 125 -6.35 -7.09 -0.86
C ASP A 125 -7.58 -8.01 -0.83
N ALA A 126 -7.43 -9.19 -0.22
CA ALA A 126 -8.52 -10.16 -0.10
C ALA A 126 -9.72 -9.58 0.68
N ALA A 127 -9.47 -8.79 1.72
CA ALA A 127 -10.52 -8.19 2.53
C ALA A 127 -11.28 -7.09 1.78
N LEU A 128 -10.55 -6.19 1.12
CA LEU A 128 -11.13 -5.07 0.39
C LEU A 128 -11.93 -5.55 -0.83
N ARG A 129 -11.42 -6.54 -1.57
CA ARG A 129 -12.16 -7.18 -2.68
C ARG A 129 -13.45 -7.82 -2.20
N ARG A 130 -13.38 -8.64 -1.14
CA ARG A 130 -14.58 -9.27 -0.58
C ARG A 130 -15.59 -8.25 -0.07
N PHE A 131 -15.13 -7.21 0.64
CA PHE A 131 -16.02 -6.16 1.12
C PHE A 131 -16.72 -5.43 -0.04
N ALA A 132 -15.99 -5.10 -1.11
CA ALA A 132 -16.55 -4.49 -2.31
C ALA A 132 -17.55 -5.41 -3.03
N GLU A 133 -17.25 -6.71 -3.14
CA GLU A 133 -18.17 -7.72 -3.68
C GLU A 133 -19.45 -7.86 -2.83
N ASP A 134 -19.33 -7.92 -1.50
CA ASP A 134 -20.47 -8.00 -0.58
C ASP A 134 -21.37 -6.76 -0.66
N LEU A 135 -20.82 -5.61 -1.06
CA LEU A 135 -21.57 -4.38 -1.32
C LEU A 135 -22.31 -4.38 -2.67
N GLY A 136 -21.96 -5.30 -3.58
CA GLY A 136 -22.44 -5.29 -4.96
C GLY A 136 -21.73 -4.24 -5.83
N GLU A 137 -20.60 -3.70 -5.38
CA GLU A 137 -19.77 -2.71 -6.08
C GLU A 137 -18.32 -3.18 -6.14
N PRO A 138 -17.97 -4.18 -6.98
CA PRO A 138 -16.61 -4.67 -7.10
C PRO A 138 -15.62 -3.53 -7.40
N ALA A 139 -14.54 -3.46 -6.60
CA ALA A 139 -13.49 -2.46 -6.74
C ALA A 139 -12.12 -3.14 -6.65
N ASP A 140 -11.17 -2.67 -7.45
CA ASP A 140 -9.78 -3.12 -7.40
C ASP A 140 -9.01 -2.32 -6.35
N PRO A 141 -8.43 -2.96 -5.32
CA PRO A 141 -7.54 -2.29 -4.38
C PRO A 141 -6.30 -1.74 -5.07
N ILE A 142 -5.97 -0.49 -4.77
CA ILE A 142 -4.81 0.23 -5.30
C ILE A 142 -3.82 0.49 -4.17
N LEU A 143 -2.56 0.14 -4.38
CA LEU A 143 -1.46 0.54 -3.52
C LEU A 143 -0.99 1.93 -3.96
N TRP A 144 -1.25 2.94 -3.15
CA TRP A 144 -0.89 4.32 -3.45
C TRP A 144 0.54 4.58 -3.00
N PRO A 145 1.50 4.84 -3.91
CA PRO A 145 2.91 4.95 -3.55
C PRO A 145 3.20 6.16 -2.64
N GLU A 146 2.42 7.23 -2.74
CA GLU A 146 2.59 8.45 -1.93
C GLU A 146 2.28 8.24 -0.44
N HIS A 147 1.36 7.33 -0.13
CA HIS A 147 0.98 6.95 1.25
C HIS A 147 1.53 5.59 1.65
N PHE A 148 1.97 4.81 0.65
CA PHE A 148 2.36 3.42 0.76
C PHE A 148 1.32 2.55 1.47
N ASP A 149 0.04 2.80 1.20
CA ASP A 149 -1.09 2.07 1.73
C ASP A 149 -1.97 1.49 0.62
N LEU A 150 -2.64 0.38 0.93
CA LEU A 150 -3.55 -0.29 0.00
C LEU A 150 -4.99 0.13 0.33
N GLY A 151 -5.75 0.59 -0.65
CA GLY A 151 -7.12 1.02 -0.39
C GLY A 151 -8.07 0.93 -1.57
N ILE A 152 -9.36 1.03 -1.24
CA ILE A 152 -10.47 1.30 -2.17
C ILE A 152 -11.27 2.49 -1.66
N THR A 153 -11.98 3.15 -2.56
CA THR A 153 -12.93 4.21 -2.22
C THR A 153 -14.34 3.79 -2.62
N VAL A 154 -15.26 3.82 -1.66
CA VAL A 154 -16.69 3.56 -1.87
C VAL A 154 -17.49 4.64 -1.17
N ASP A 155 -18.46 5.26 -1.86
CA ASP A 155 -19.33 6.32 -1.32
C ASP A 155 -18.55 7.44 -0.58
N ALA A 156 -17.51 7.98 -1.23
CA ALA A 156 -16.61 9.00 -0.67
C ALA A 156 -15.99 8.60 0.69
N THR A 157 -15.76 7.30 0.89
CA THR A 157 -15.10 6.74 2.07
C THR A 157 -13.97 5.84 1.62
N ASN A 158 -12.78 6.08 2.16
CA ASN A 158 -11.62 5.24 1.94
C ASN A 158 -11.63 4.08 2.94
N TYR A 159 -11.39 2.87 2.45
CA TYR A 159 -11.17 1.68 3.24
C TYR A 159 -9.82 1.13 2.85
N GLY A 160 -8.92 0.92 3.81
CA GLY A 160 -7.56 0.54 3.46
C GLY A 160 -6.72 0.00 4.60
N ALA A 161 -5.51 -0.38 4.24
CA ALA A 161 -4.51 -0.94 5.13
C ALA A 161 -3.16 -0.28 4.87
N SER A 162 -2.56 0.27 5.91
CA SER A 162 -1.22 0.82 5.89
C SER A 162 -0.25 -0.15 6.57
N PRO A 163 0.99 -0.32 6.06
CA PRO A 163 2.08 -1.01 6.75
C PRO A 163 2.63 -0.20 7.94
N GLY A 164 1.96 0.89 8.31
CA GLY A 164 2.40 1.91 9.25
C GLY A 164 3.05 3.08 8.53
N ASP A 165 3.06 4.23 9.17
CA ASP A 165 3.54 5.51 8.66
C ASP A 165 4.09 6.37 9.81
N SER A 166 4.12 7.69 9.63
CA SER A 166 4.57 8.63 10.67
C SER A 166 3.54 8.87 11.78
N ALA A 167 2.27 8.54 11.56
CA ALA A 167 1.21 8.63 12.57
C ALA A 167 1.13 7.33 13.39
N PHE A 168 1.32 6.18 12.75
CA PHE A 168 1.28 4.86 13.38
C PHE A 168 2.46 4.00 12.95
N ASP A 169 3.37 3.68 13.87
CA ASP A 169 4.49 2.81 13.56
C ASP A 169 4.04 1.40 13.14
N ASP A 170 3.05 0.84 13.86
CA ASP A 170 2.49 -0.49 13.60
C ASP A 170 1.57 -0.49 12.36
N PRO A 171 1.55 -1.58 11.57
CA PRO A 171 0.54 -1.77 10.53
C PRO A 171 -0.89 -1.64 11.09
N TYR A 172 -1.79 -1.03 10.32
CA TYR A 172 -3.17 -0.79 10.73
C TYR A 172 -4.14 -0.80 9.55
N PHE A 173 -5.40 -1.14 9.83
CA PHE A 173 -6.52 -1.00 8.90
C PHE A 173 -7.26 0.29 9.22
N TYR A 174 -7.88 0.94 8.22
CA TYR A 174 -8.60 2.18 8.42
C TYR A 174 -9.91 2.27 7.63
N VAL A 175 -10.80 3.12 8.14
CA VAL A 175 -11.98 3.65 7.46
C VAL A 175 -11.95 5.17 7.58
N GLY A 176 -11.91 5.88 6.45
CA GLY A 176 -11.77 7.32 6.41
C GLY A 176 -12.76 7.98 5.45
N PRO A 177 -13.88 8.53 5.93
CA PRO A 177 -14.74 9.39 5.12
C PRO A 177 -13.96 10.60 4.61
N HIS A 178 -14.22 11.06 3.39
CA HIS A 178 -13.49 12.20 2.80
C HIS A 178 -13.69 13.50 3.58
N GLU A 179 -14.84 13.66 4.24
CA GLU A 179 -15.12 14.78 5.14
C GLU A 179 -14.50 14.63 6.54
N GLY A 180 -13.84 13.50 6.83
CA GLY A 180 -13.34 13.13 8.16
C GLY A 180 -14.40 12.46 9.04
N PRO A 181 -14.15 12.33 10.36
CA PRO A 181 -15.10 11.76 11.32
C PRO A 181 -16.51 12.33 11.21
N THR A 182 -17.52 11.46 11.08
CA THR A 182 -18.92 11.87 10.89
C THR A 182 -19.64 12.22 12.20
N SER A 183 -19.02 11.95 13.35
CA SER A 183 -19.55 12.29 14.68
C SER A 183 -18.44 12.26 15.74
N MET A 184 -18.81 12.54 17.00
CA MET A 184 -17.92 12.44 18.17
C MET A 184 -17.90 11.04 18.81
N HIS A 185 -18.38 10.01 18.11
CA HIS A 185 -18.38 8.65 18.64
C HIS A 185 -16.95 8.10 18.77
N ASP A 186 -16.64 7.37 19.84
CA ASP A 186 -15.31 6.78 20.15
C ASP A 186 -14.73 5.85 19.07
N PHE A 187 -15.55 5.47 18.08
CA PHE A 187 -15.11 4.70 16.92
C PHE A 187 -14.17 5.54 16.04
N TRP A 188 -14.46 6.83 15.91
CA TRP A 188 -13.67 7.79 15.15
C TRP A 188 -12.46 8.24 15.98
N ASN A 189 -11.44 7.39 16.01
CA ASN A 189 -10.27 7.54 16.88
C ASN A 189 -9.08 8.27 16.21
N THR A 190 -9.21 8.72 14.96
CA THR A 190 -8.20 9.52 14.26
C THR A 190 -8.82 10.75 13.59
N PRO A 191 -8.02 11.79 13.26
CA PRO A 191 -8.53 12.96 12.57
C PRO A 191 -9.10 12.69 11.17
N PHE A 192 -8.70 11.58 10.54
CA PHE A 192 -9.18 11.17 9.22
C PHE A 192 -10.31 10.13 9.28
N GLY A 193 -10.66 9.61 10.45
CA GLY A 193 -11.67 8.57 10.60
C GLY A 193 -11.36 7.59 11.72
N ALA A 194 -11.31 6.31 11.40
CA ALA A 194 -11.07 5.22 12.33
C ALA A 194 -9.89 4.38 11.85
N ALA A 195 -9.03 3.98 12.79
CA ALA A 195 -7.93 3.07 12.56
C ALA A 195 -7.90 1.96 13.61
N VAL A 196 -7.50 0.76 13.20
CA VAL A 196 -7.37 -0.42 14.06
C VAL A 196 -6.03 -1.11 13.81
N PRO A 197 -5.21 -1.35 14.85
CA PRO A 197 -3.89 -1.95 14.67
C PRO A 197 -3.98 -3.40 14.20
N ALA A 198 -3.00 -3.86 13.44
CA ALA A 198 -3.04 -5.15 12.75
C ALA A 198 -3.17 -6.36 13.68
N HIS A 199 -2.73 -6.29 14.94
CA HIS A 199 -2.94 -7.37 15.92
C HIS A 199 -4.43 -7.62 16.24
N ARG A 200 -5.32 -6.66 15.95
CA ARG A 200 -6.78 -6.80 16.03
C ARG A 200 -7.41 -7.28 14.71
N ILE A 201 -6.61 -7.39 13.64
CA ILE A 201 -7.01 -7.85 12.30
C ILE A 201 -6.19 -9.10 11.93
N PRO A 202 -6.35 -10.23 12.65
CA PRO A 202 -5.55 -11.43 12.39
C PRO A 202 -5.98 -12.17 11.11
N THR A 203 -7.17 -11.87 10.56
CA THR A 203 -7.72 -12.53 9.37
C THR A 203 -8.51 -11.55 8.50
N THR A 204 -8.76 -11.97 7.25
CA THR A 204 -9.64 -11.28 6.31
C THR A 204 -11.04 -11.01 6.87
N ASP A 205 -11.62 -11.94 7.64
CA ASP A 205 -12.94 -11.73 8.26
C ASP A 205 -12.97 -10.55 9.24
N HIS A 206 -11.89 -10.35 9.99
CA HIS A 206 -11.79 -9.23 10.93
C HIS A 206 -11.68 -7.89 10.18
N ALA A 207 -10.92 -7.86 9.07
CA ALA A 207 -10.83 -6.69 8.22
C ALA A 207 -12.19 -6.33 7.59
N VAL A 208 -12.89 -7.32 7.01
CA VAL A 208 -14.23 -7.13 6.44
C VAL A 208 -15.23 -6.66 7.51
N ALA A 209 -15.20 -7.24 8.70
CA ALA A 209 -16.05 -6.82 9.81
C ALA A 209 -15.80 -5.35 10.20
N PHE A 210 -14.55 -4.91 10.25
CA PHE A 210 -14.19 -3.52 10.54
C PHE A 210 -14.67 -2.56 9.44
N CYS A 211 -14.55 -2.93 8.15
CA CYS A 211 -15.12 -2.14 7.05
C CYS A 211 -16.64 -1.98 7.19
N TRP A 212 -17.36 -3.05 7.52
CA TRP A 212 -18.81 -3.00 7.76
C TRP A 212 -19.18 -2.15 8.98
N GLU A 213 -18.40 -2.25 10.07
CA GLU A 213 -18.60 -1.41 11.25
C GLU A 213 -18.50 0.08 10.90
N GLY A 214 -17.44 0.47 10.19
CA GLY A 214 -17.25 1.85 9.73
C GLY A 214 -18.37 2.32 8.80
N ARG A 215 -18.75 1.51 7.80
CA ARG A 215 -19.85 1.85 6.90
C ARG A 215 -21.18 2.02 7.64
N ASN A 216 -21.50 1.13 8.57
CA ASN A 216 -22.73 1.20 9.35
C ASN A 216 -22.73 2.43 10.27
N ARG A 217 -21.58 2.78 10.86
CA ARG A 217 -21.43 3.99 11.67
C ARG A 217 -21.73 5.25 10.86
N ILE A 218 -21.15 5.37 9.67
CA ILE A 218 -21.39 6.51 8.76
C ILE A 218 -22.89 6.65 8.45
N ARG A 219 -23.58 5.54 8.17
CA ARG A 219 -25.02 5.55 7.87
C ARG A 219 -25.85 5.99 9.07
N ILE A 220 -25.52 5.53 10.27
CA ILE A 220 -26.20 5.92 11.51
C ILE A 220 -26.02 7.41 11.77
N ASP A 221 -24.78 7.90 11.71
CA ASP A 221 -24.43 9.30 11.98
C ASP A 221 -25.14 10.24 11.01
N ARG A 222 -25.13 9.91 9.71
CA ARG A 222 -25.82 10.68 8.65
C ARG A 222 -27.35 10.61 8.73
N SER A 223 -27.91 9.58 9.36
CA SER A 223 -29.37 9.48 9.56
C SER A 223 -29.89 10.23 10.80
N THR A 224 -28.97 10.60 11.70
CA THR A 224 -29.29 11.29 12.97
C THR A 224 -29.03 12.81 12.86
N THR A 225 -28.48 13.27 11.75
CA THR A 225 -28.23 14.68 11.40
C THR A 225 -29.36 15.19 10.52
#